data_AF-A0A2H3GC17-F1
#
_entry.id   AF-A0A2H3GC17-F1
#
_cell.length_a   1.000
_cell.length_b   1.000
_cell.length_c   1.000
_cell.angle_alpha   90.00
_cell.angle_beta   90.00
_cell.angle_gamma   90.00
#
_symmetry.space_group_name_H-M   'P 1'
#
loop_
_entity.id
_entity.type
_entity.pdbx_description
1 polymer ?
#
loop_
_entity_poly.entity_id
_entity_poly.type
_entity_poly.pdbx_seq_one_letter_code
_entity_poly.pdbx_strand_id
1 'polypeptide(L)'
;MAATSPYKAFRQHHRAVHPEPPNPSTLYPTITDANGSTLCEQQFYRLRTAIIERNDTAALGKYLIAAPWAVKRGHALGMYHDPFIVAARHGSVDTLKMLLDQYSMFIKPIGKTDLDGRCCRVLNTAAHSGHLEVVELLLDHPLLQADIHYNYNGYTPIMVAADASYCKENLEEKESVINFLLDRGAHASDAEYTWDYSLDSVTGESTKKQVPILMALNFAAEWAGADLIRRLIQSGADPHVKLMEDKEVTVRTDVTIISTAGRCANVDALKILLDYAGKVGDVADAVSYRDSWGSMPLHWACQVSMEEDPREMSTTFMEEKVQRIITTIGLLLNCNPETINA
;
A
#
# COMPACT_ATOMS: atom_id res chain seq x y z
N MET A 1 8.20 -12.10 -38.93
CA MET A 1 7.71 -13.08 -37.93
C MET A 1 6.46 -12.49 -37.30
N ALA A 2 5.31 -13.15 -37.40
CA ALA A 2 4.09 -12.64 -36.76
C ALA A 2 4.27 -12.69 -35.24
N ALA A 3 4.18 -11.54 -34.56
CA ALA A 3 4.25 -11.47 -33.12
C ALA A 3 3.19 -12.40 -32.51
N THR A 4 3.62 -13.28 -31.60
CA THR A 4 2.71 -14.16 -30.86
C THR A 4 1.80 -13.30 -29.98
N SER A 5 0.48 -13.41 -30.15
CA SER A 5 -0.45 -12.60 -29.35
C SER A 5 -0.27 -12.85 -27.85
N PRO A 6 -0.29 -11.77 -27.04
CA PRO A 6 -0.24 -11.88 -25.59
C PRO A 6 -1.46 -12.61 -25.01
N TYR A 7 -2.54 -12.75 -25.79
CA TYR A 7 -3.80 -13.36 -25.36
C TYR A 7 -3.97 -14.81 -25.82
N LYS A 8 -2.87 -15.51 -26.15
CA LYS A 8 -2.93 -16.89 -26.66
C LYS A 8 -3.74 -17.84 -25.77
N ALA A 9 -3.70 -17.66 -24.45
CA ALA A 9 -4.46 -18.45 -23.46
C ALA A 9 -5.99 -18.33 -23.61
N PHE A 10 -6.48 -17.34 -24.36
CA PHE A 10 -7.90 -17.04 -24.52
C PHE A 10 -8.46 -17.47 -25.88
N ARG A 11 -7.66 -18.11 -26.75
CA ARG A 11 -8.01 -18.38 -28.16
C ARG A 11 -9.00 -19.53 -28.42
N GLN A 12 -9.37 -20.36 -27.43
CA GLN A 12 -10.35 -21.46 -27.59
C GLN A 12 -10.79 -22.07 -26.24
N HIS A 13 -12.00 -22.64 -26.19
CA HIS A 13 -12.64 -23.23 -25.01
C HIS A 13 -11.76 -24.24 -24.26
N HIS A 14 -11.48 -23.99 -22.98
CA HIS A 14 -11.25 -25.09 -22.06
C HIS A 14 -12.57 -25.87 -21.93
N ARG A 15 -12.68 -26.99 -22.65
CA ARG A 15 -13.50 -28.12 -22.20
C ARG A 15 -12.90 -28.58 -20.87
N ALA A 16 -13.31 -27.95 -19.77
CA ALA A 16 -13.14 -28.50 -18.44
C ALA A 16 -14.52 -28.54 -17.78
N VAL A 17 -15.05 -29.75 -17.81
CA VAL A 17 -16.13 -30.34 -17.03
C VAL A 17 -16.43 -29.58 -15.73
N HIS A 18 -17.50 -28.78 -15.73
CA HIS A 18 -18.43 -28.66 -14.60
C HIS A 18 -19.83 -28.42 -15.19
N PRO A 19 -20.79 -29.34 -15.01
CA PRO A 19 -22.13 -29.20 -15.56
C PRO A 19 -22.95 -28.34 -14.60
N GLU A 20 -22.95 -27.03 -14.79
CA GLU A 20 -24.09 -26.22 -14.35
C GLU A 20 -24.91 -25.83 -15.58
N PRO A 21 -26.26 -25.81 -15.45
CA PRO A 21 -27.13 -25.55 -16.57
C PRO A 21 -26.85 -24.16 -17.15
N PRO A 22 -26.93 -24.00 -18.47
CA PRO A 22 -26.61 -22.74 -19.12
C PRO A 22 -27.62 -21.68 -18.65
N ASN A 23 -27.13 -20.69 -17.91
CA ASN A 23 -27.91 -19.46 -17.75
C ASN A 23 -27.92 -18.77 -19.12
N PRO A 24 -29.08 -18.55 -19.76
CA PRO A 24 -29.16 -17.89 -21.07
C PRO A 24 -28.66 -16.43 -21.05
N SER A 25 -28.42 -15.88 -19.86
CA SER A 25 -27.93 -14.51 -19.61
C SER A 25 -26.39 -14.39 -19.58
N THR A 26 -25.64 -15.48 -19.74
CA THR A 26 -24.17 -15.56 -19.60
C THR A 26 -23.46 -15.92 -20.92
N LEU A 27 -23.77 -15.22 -22.01
CA LEU A 27 -22.87 -15.19 -23.16
C LEU A 27 -21.66 -14.33 -22.78
N TYR A 28 -20.56 -14.98 -22.42
CA TYR A 28 -19.27 -14.34 -22.25
C TYR A 28 -18.87 -13.69 -23.59
N PRO A 29 -18.46 -12.41 -23.60
CA PRO A 29 -18.12 -11.72 -24.84
C PRO A 29 -16.93 -12.38 -25.53
N THR A 30 -16.93 -12.30 -26.85
CA THR A 30 -15.77 -12.66 -27.68
C THR A 30 -15.28 -11.43 -28.41
N ILE A 31 -13.96 -11.35 -28.62
CA ILE A 31 -13.34 -10.28 -29.39
C ILE A 31 -12.36 -10.86 -30.41
N THR A 32 -12.07 -10.10 -31.45
CA THR A 32 -11.09 -10.51 -32.48
C THR A 32 -9.69 -9.97 -32.14
N ASP A 33 -8.75 -10.90 -31.96
CA ASP A 33 -7.32 -10.66 -31.78
C ASP A 33 -6.68 -9.97 -33.00
N ALA A 34 -5.48 -9.41 -32.84
CA ALA A 34 -4.76 -8.72 -33.92
C ALA A 34 -4.47 -9.63 -35.14
N ASN A 35 -4.35 -10.94 -34.92
CA ASN A 35 -4.13 -11.93 -35.98
C ASN A 35 -5.43 -12.54 -36.54
N GLY A 36 -6.59 -11.97 -36.21
CA GLY A 36 -7.90 -12.46 -36.66
C GLY A 36 -8.47 -13.65 -35.86
N SER A 37 -7.75 -14.16 -34.86
CA SER A 37 -8.26 -15.24 -34.00
C SER A 37 -9.33 -14.72 -33.03
N THR A 38 -10.33 -15.55 -32.71
CA THR A 38 -11.34 -15.22 -31.69
C THR A 38 -10.76 -15.44 -30.29
N LEU A 39 -10.85 -14.44 -29.42
CA LEU A 39 -10.57 -14.53 -27.99
C LEU A 39 -11.90 -14.65 -27.26
N CYS A 40 -12.02 -15.64 -26.38
CA CYS A 40 -13.20 -15.86 -25.56
C CYS A 40 -12.94 -15.38 -24.13
N GLU A 41 -13.87 -14.60 -23.59
CA GLU A 41 -13.86 -14.30 -22.16
C GLU A 41 -14.09 -15.58 -21.34
N GLN A 42 -13.39 -15.67 -20.22
CA GLN A 42 -13.39 -16.80 -19.28
C GLN A 42 -14.12 -16.41 -17.98
N GLN A 43 -14.29 -17.39 -17.09
CA GLN A 43 -14.82 -17.13 -15.76
C GLN A 43 -14.04 -16.00 -15.06
N PHE A 44 -14.75 -15.19 -14.28
CA PHE A 44 -14.17 -14.06 -13.53
C PHE A 44 -13.51 -12.97 -14.37
N TYR A 45 -13.88 -12.84 -15.65
CA TYR A 45 -13.41 -11.76 -16.54
C TYR A 45 -11.88 -11.75 -16.76
N ARG A 46 -11.25 -12.93 -16.83
CA ARG A 46 -9.78 -13.06 -16.95
C ARG A 46 -9.22 -12.42 -18.22
N LEU A 47 -9.95 -12.46 -19.34
CA LEU A 47 -9.51 -11.81 -20.58
C LEU A 47 -9.51 -10.29 -20.40
N ARG A 48 -10.61 -9.72 -19.89
CA ARG A 48 -10.68 -8.28 -19.57
C ARG A 48 -9.57 -7.86 -18.61
N THR A 49 -9.37 -8.61 -17.52
CA THR A 49 -8.30 -8.34 -16.55
C THR A 49 -6.94 -8.33 -17.25
N ALA A 50 -6.63 -9.36 -18.05
CA ALA A 50 -5.36 -9.43 -18.79
C ALA A 50 -5.17 -8.30 -19.81
N ILE A 51 -6.25 -7.79 -20.40
CA ILE A 51 -6.24 -6.62 -21.28
C ILE A 51 -5.91 -5.35 -20.49
N ILE A 52 -6.57 -5.13 -19.36
CA ILE A 52 -6.38 -3.97 -18.49
C ILE A 52 -4.96 -3.97 -17.90
N GLU A 53 -4.47 -5.10 -17.38
CA GLU A 53 -3.10 -5.24 -16.85
C GLU A 53 -2.01 -4.83 -17.84
N ARG A 54 -2.29 -4.94 -19.15
CA ARG A 54 -1.36 -4.58 -20.23
C ARG A 54 -1.55 -3.16 -20.74
N ASN A 55 -2.49 -2.41 -20.17
CA ASN A 55 -2.93 -1.11 -20.66
C ASN A 55 -3.30 -1.13 -22.16
N ASP A 56 -3.84 -2.24 -22.68
CA ASP A 56 -4.16 -2.40 -24.11
C ASP A 56 -5.53 -1.80 -24.45
N THR A 57 -5.52 -0.52 -24.84
CA THR A 57 -6.71 0.25 -25.21
C THR A 57 -7.40 -0.29 -26.46
N ALA A 58 -6.64 -0.87 -27.40
CA ALA A 58 -7.21 -1.40 -28.65
C ALA A 58 -8.03 -2.67 -28.40
N ALA A 59 -7.50 -3.60 -27.61
CA ALA A 59 -8.22 -4.79 -27.19
C ALA A 59 -9.38 -4.42 -26.25
N LEU A 60 -9.18 -3.47 -25.33
CA LEU A 60 -10.24 -3.03 -24.42
C LEU A 60 -11.40 -2.36 -25.17
N GLY A 61 -11.11 -1.53 -26.18
CA GLY A 61 -12.14 -0.91 -27.01
C GLY A 61 -13.02 -1.94 -27.71
N LYS A 62 -12.41 -2.95 -28.33
CA LYS A 62 -13.16 -4.09 -28.93
C LYS A 62 -13.99 -4.82 -27.87
N TYR A 63 -13.43 -5.03 -26.69
CA TYR A 63 -14.10 -5.69 -25.58
C TYR A 63 -15.33 -4.92 -25.09
N LEU A 64 -15.21 -3.61 -24.90
CA LEU A 64 -16.30 -2.76 -24.39
C LEU A 64 -17.38 -2.53 -25.46
N ILE A 65 -17.08 -2.63 -26.76
CA ILE A 65 -18.11 -2.70 -27.81
C ILE A 65 -18.95 -3.98 -27.68
N ALA A 66 -18.29 -5.12 -27.46
CA ALA A 66 -18.97 -6.42 -27.33
C ALA A 66 -19.74 -6.57 -26.00
N ALA A 67 -19.20 -6.01 -24.91
CA ALA A 67 -19.79 -6.08 -23.58
C ALA A 67 -19.61 -4.76 -22.80
N PRO A 68 -20.37 -3.70 -23.12
CA PRO A 68 -20.26 -2.41 -22.45
C PRO A 68 -20.64 -2.52 -20.97
N TRP A 69 -21.58 -3.40 -20.64
CA TRP A 69 -22.01 -3.70 -19.26
C TRP A 69 -20.89 -4.29 -18.39
N ALA A 70 -19.80 -4.77 -18.97
CA ALA A 70 -18.71 -5.37 -18.23
C ALA A 70 -18.03 -4.36 -17.30
N VAL A 71 -18.05 -3.06 -17.61
CA VAL A 71 -17.44 -2.02 -16.76
C VAL A 71 -17.96 -2.02 -15.32
N LYS A 72 -19.23 -2.42 -15.10
CA LYS A 72 -19.85 -2.52 -13.77
C LYS A 72 -19.71 -3.89 -13.11
N ARG A 73 -19.27 -4.93 -13.85
CA ARG A 73 -19.18 -6.30 -13.34
C ARG A 73 -17.76 -6.64 -12.90
N GLY A 74 -17.64 -7.42 -11.83
CA GLY A 74 -16.35 -7.78 -11.23
C GLY A 74 -16.26 -7.37 -9.76
N HIS A 75 -16.84 -6.24 -9.39
CA HIS A 75 -16.89 -5.76 -8.00
C HIS A 75 -17.44 -6.81 -7.02
N ALA A 76 -18.59 -7.42 -7.36
CA ALA A 76 -19.23 -8.44 -6.53
C ALA A 76 -18.46 -9.78 -6.47
N LEU A 77 -17.44 -9.97 -7.32
CA LEU A 77 -16.60 -11.17 -7.35
C LEU A 77 -15.30 -10.98 -6.55
N GLY A 78 -15.07 -9.79 -5.99
CA GLY A 78 -13.86 -9.45 -5.23
C GLY A 78 -12.92 -8.49 -5.98
N MET A 79 -11.98 -7.90 -5.23
CA MET A 79 -11.09 -6.83 -5.72
C MET A 79 -10.24 -7.22 -6.95
N TYR A 80 -9.81 -8.48 -7.04
CA TYR A 80 -8.97 -8.99 -8.15
C TYR A 80 -9.66 -8.97 -9.51
N HIS A 81 -10.98 -8.87 -9.54
CA HIS A 81 -11.78 -8.87 -10.76
C HIS A 81 -12.44 -7.52 -11.02
N ASP A 82 -12.25 -6.53 -10.15
CA ASP A 82 -12.78 -5.20 -10.36
C ASP A 82 -11.92 -4.44 -11.40
N PRO A 83 -12.49 -4.01 -12.54
CA PRO A 83 -11.70 -3.45 -13.63
C PRO A 83 -11.00 -2.14 -13.24
N PHE A 84 -11.58 -1.33 -12.34
CA PHE A 84 -10.96 -0.09 -11.89
C PHE A 84 -9.81 -0.35 -10.92
N ILE A 85 -9.99 -1.30 -9.99
CA ILE A 85 -8.93 -1.71 -9.05
C ILE A 85 -7.76 -2.35 -9.80
N VAL A 86 -8.03 -3.19 -10.80
CA VAL A 86 -6.98 -3.78 -11.66
C VAL A 86 -6.22 -2.68 -12.40
N ALA A 87 -6.92 -1.74 -13.03
CA ALA A 87 -6.26 -0.63 -13.73
C ALA A 87 -5.40 0.22 -12.78
N ALA A 88 -5.91 0.51 -11.58
CA ALA A 88 -5.19 1.25 -10.55
C ALA A 88 -3.95 0.51 -10.03
N ARG A 89 -4.05 -0.81 -9.78
CA ARG A 89 -2.93 -1.64 -9.32
C ARG A 89 -1.79 -1.74 -10.34
N HIS A 90 -2.13 -1.74 -11.62
CA HIS A 90 -1.16 -1.93 -12.71
C HIS A 90 -0.70 -0.63 -13.37
N GLY A 91 -1.16 0.53 -12.89
CA GLY A 91 -0.80 1.80 -13.49
C GLY A 91 -1.35 1.96 -14.92
N SER A 92 -2.44 1.27 -15.24
CA SER A 92 -2.98 1.22 -16.60
C SER A 92 -3.84 2.45 -16.92
N VAL A 93 -3.18 3.61 -16.99
CA VAL A 93 -3.80 4.94 -17.09
C VAL A 93 -4.79 5.05 -18.25
N ASP A 94 -4.42 4.59 -19.44
CA ASP A 94 -5.26 4.77 -20.63
C ASP A 94 -6.50 3.87 -20.60
N THR A 95 -6.33 2.63 -20.15
CA THR A 95 -7.49 1.75 -19.93
C THR A 95 -8.38 2.26 -18.81
N LEU A 96 -7.83 2.87 -17.75
CA LEU A 96 -8.62 3.51 -16.70
C LEU A 96 -9.47 4.66 -17.26
N LYS A 97 -8.90 5.53 -18.12
CA LYS A 97 -9.65 6.58 -18.82
C LYS A 97 -10.80 5.98 -19.62
N MET A 98 -10.55 4.94 -20.43
CA MET A 98 -11.60 4.27 -21.20
C MET A 98 -12.70 3.64 -20.32
N LEU A 99 -12.33 3.06 -19.18
CA LEU A 99 -13.28 2.51 -18.22
C LEU A 99 -14.15 3.61 -17.60
N LEU A 100 -13.55 4.74 -17.23
CA LEU A 100 -14.29 5.91 -16.69
C LEU A 100 -15.24 6.50 -17.74
N ASP A 101 -14.78 6.65 -18.98
CA ASP A 101 -15.60 7.12 -20.10
C ASP A 101 -16.81 6.20 -20.33
N GLN A 102 -16.59 4.88 -20.36
CA GLN A 102 -17.68 3.93 -20.51
C GLN A 102 -18.61 3.93 -19.29
N TYR A 103 -18.07 4.03 -18.08
CA TYR A 103 -18.88 4.10 -16.85
C TYR A 103 -19.75 5.35 -16.81
N SER A 104 -19.25 6.48 -17.33
CA SER A 104 -20.00 7.74 -17.42
C SER A 104 -21.30 7.60 -18.23
N MET A 105 -21.34 6.68 -19.21
CA MET A 105 -22.53 6.39 -20.01
C MET A 105 -23.63 5.66 -19.20
N PHE A 106 -23.28 5.03 -18.08
CA PHE A 106 -24.20 4.24 -17.26
C PHE A 106 -24.68 4.97 -15.99
N ILE A 107 -24.19 6.17 -15.73
CA ILE A 107 -24.61 6.99 -14.60
C ILE A 107 -25.47 8.13 -15.12
N LYS A 108 -26.53 8.48 -14.38
CA LYS A 108 -27.29 9.69 -14.68
C LYS A 108 -26.44 10.91 -14.30
N PRO A 109 -26.44 11.99 -15.09
CA PRO A 109 -25.57 13.13 -14.88
C PRO A 109 -26.09 14.02 -13.74
N ILE A 110 -26.02 13.53 -12.51
CA ILE A 110 -26.35 14.29 -11.31
C ILE A 110 -25.20 14.15 -10.34
N GLY A 111 -24.31 15.14 -10.34
CA GLY A 111 -23.20 15.26 -9.39
C GLY A 111 -22.00 14.35 -9.68
N LYS A 112 -21.08 14.31 -8.71
CA LYS A 112 -19.92 13.42 -8.70
C LYS A 112 -20.36 11.99 -8.37
N THR A 113 -19.62 11.01 -8.89
CA THR A 113 -19.82 9.58 -8.61
C THR A 113 -18.67 9.03 -7.77
N ASP A 114 -19.01 8.12 -6.85
CA ASP A 114 -18.05 7.34 -6.06
C ASP A 114 -17.82 5.94 -6.66
N LEU A 115 -18.05 5.75 -7.97
CA LEU A 115 -17.89 4.46 -8.66
C LEU A 115 -18.62 3.31 -7.92
N ASP A 116 -19.88 3.51 -7.54
CA ASP A 116 -20.66 2.62 -6.68
C ASP A 116 -19.95 2.22 -5.36
N GLY A 117 -19.32 3.18 -4.66
CA GLY A 117 -18.66 2.94 -3.36
C GLY A 117 -17.19 2.52 -3.46
N ARG A 118 -16.56 2.66 -4.63
CA ARG A 118 -15.22 2.14 -4.92
C ARG A 118 -14.15 3.21 -5.08
N CYS A 119 -14.50 4.48 -5.28
CA CYS A 119 -13.52 5.50 -5.71
C CYS A 119 -12.31 5.55 -4.77
N CYS A 120 -12.56 5.49 -3.47
CA CYS A 120 -11.51 5.52 -2.45
C CYS A 120 -10.63 4.26 -2.46
N ARG A 121 -11.20 3.08 -2.72
CA ARG A 121 -10.42 1.84 -2.88
C ARG A 121 -9.55 1.88 -4.13
N VAL A 122 -10.04 2.47 -5.22
CA VAL A 122 -9.26 2.66 -6.46
C VAL A 122 -8.09 3.60 -6.21
N LEU A 123 -8.35 4.72 -5.52
CA LEU A 123 -7.31 5.67 -5.11
C LEU A 123 -6.25 5.03 -4.19
N ASN A 124 -6.69 4.36 -3.13
CA ASN A 124 -5.78 3.68 -2.20
C ASN A 124 -4.95 2.59 -2.90
N THR A 125 -5.55 1.85 -3.85
CA THR A 125 -4.81 0.84 -4.62
C THR A 125 -3.74 1.49 -5.50
N ALA A 126 -4.05 2.58 -6.21
CA ALA A 126 -3.07 3.30 -7.02
C ALA A 126 -1.94 3.86 -6.15
N ALA A 127 -2.29 4.45 -5.00
CA ALA A 127 -1.33 5.03 -4.07
C ALA A 127 -0.40 3.96 -3.46
N HIS A 128 -0.96 2.83 -3.01
CA HIS A 128 -0.18 1.69 -2.49
C HIS A 128 0.72 1.04 -3.56
N SER A 129 0.35 1.11 -4.83
CA SER A 129 1.16 0.57 -5.93
C SER A 129 2.15 1.58 -6.53
N GLY A 130 2.18 2.83 -6.03
CA GLY A 130 3.10 3.87 -6.51
C GLY A 130 2.69 4.54 -7.84
N HIS A 131 1.47 4.31 -8.34
CA HIS A 131 1.08 4.79 -9.68
C HIS A 131 0.63 6.25 -9.67
N LEU A 132 1.58 7.18 -9.61
CA LEU A 132 1.34 8.63 -9.51
C LEU A 132 0.36 9.16 -10.58
N GLU A 133 0.55 8.80 -11.85
CA GLU A 133 -0.34 9.28 -12.94
C GLU A 133 -1.80 8.83 -12.73
N VAL A 134 -2.02 7.65 -12.14
CA VAL A 134 -3.36 7.18 -11.79
C VAL A 134 -3.92 7.96 -10.60
N VAL A 135 -3.11 8.22 -9.57
CA VAL A 135 -3.51 9.04 -8.41
C VAL A 135 -3.92 10.44 -8.86
N GLU A 136 -3.10 11.09 -9.69
CA GLU A 136 -3.39 12.39 -10.31
C GLU A 136 -4.71 12.35 -11.06
N LEU A 137 -4.86 11.38 -11.97
CA LEU A 137 -6.07 11.22 -12.75
C LEU A 137 -7.30 11.10 -11.86
N LEU A 138 -7.27 10.27 -10.82
CA LEU A 138 -8.43 10.02 -9.97
C LEU A 138 -8.85 11.27 -9.16
N LEU A 139 -7.87 12.00 -8.62
CA LEU A 139 -8.12 13.21 -7.84
C LEU A 139 -8.59 14.39 -8.69
N ASP A 140 -8.08 14.49 -9.93
CA ASP A 140 -8.38 15.60 -10.83
C ASP A 140 -9.60 15.31 -11.73
N HIS A 141 -10.10 14.08 -11.74
CA HIS A 141 -11.23 13.71 -12.58
C HIS A 141 -12.52 14.42 -12.14
N PRO A 142 -13.16 15.25 -13.00
CA PRO A 142 -14.25 16.13 -12.59
C PRO A 142 -15.51 15.39 -12.13
N LEU A 143 -15.71 14.17 -12.63
CA LEU A 143 -16.85 13.33 -12.26
C LEU A 143 -16.61 12.49 -11.01
N LEU A 144 -15.38 12.34 -10.52
CA LEU A 144 -15.09 11.46 -9.39
C LEU A 144 -15.18 12.20 -8.05
N GLN A 145 -15.74 11.50 -7.07
CA GLN A 145 -15.69 11.90 -5.66
C GLN A 145 -14.48 11.25 -4.97
N ALA A 146 -13.31 11.38 -5.58
CA ALA A 146 -12.07 10.98 -4.93
C ALA A 146 -11.74 11.99 -3.82
N ASP A 147 -11.30 11.49 -2.67
CA ASP A 147 -10.98 12.30 -1.50
C ASP A 147 -9.62 11.86 -0.93
N ILE A 148 -8.70 12.83 -0.84
CA ILE A 148 -7.33 12.65 -0.34
C ILE A 148 -7.29 12.32 1.15
N HIS A 149 -8.37 12.59 1.89
CA HIS A 149 -8.51 12.35 3.33
C HIS A 149 -9.44 11.18 3.63
N TYR A 150 -9.93 10.48 2.61
CA TYR A 150 -10.89 9.41 2.84
C TYR A 150 -10.24 8.29 3.64
N ASN A 151 -10.85 7.96 4.76
CA ASN A 151 -10.39 6.91 5.64
C ASN A 151 -11.19 5.62 5.36
N TYR A 152 -10.63 4.72 4.55
CA TYR A 152 -11.22 3.39 4.31
C TYR A 152 -10.61 2.36 5.25
N ASN A 153 -11.40 1.84 6.18
CA ASN A 153 -10.96 0.86 7.18
C ASN A 153 -9.71 1.31 7.98
N GLY A 154 -9.59 2.60 8.29
CA GLY A 154 -8.44 3.14 9.01
C GLY A 154 -7.38 3.81 8.14
N TYR A 155 -7.41 3.61 6.81
CA TYR A 155 -6.32 4.01 5.93
C TYR A 155 -6.68 5.17 5.01
N THR A 156 -5.89 6.24 5.06
CA THR A 156 -5.89 7.33 4.07
C THR A 156 -4.90 7.03 2.93
N PRO A 157 -5.03 7.68 1.75
CA PRO A 157 -4.13 7.51 0.62
C PRO A 157 -2.64 7.66 0.97
N ILE A 158 -2.29 8.61 1.84
CA ILE A 158 -0.89 8.82 2.25
C ILE A 158 -0.37 7.67 3.14
N MET A 159 -1.22 7.10 4.00
CA MET A 159 -0.86 5.97 4.84
C MET A 159 -0.60 4.71 4.01
N VAL A 160 -1.46 4.39 3.03
CA VAL A 160 -1.28 3.21 2.18
C VAL A 160 -0.11 3.36 1.19
N ALA A 161 0.20 4.58 0.77
CA ALA A 161 1.40 4.84 -0.05
C ALA A 161 2.69 4.62 0.74
N ALA A 162 2.68 4.95 2.04
CA ALA A 162 3.80 4.69 2.94
C ALA A 162 3.95 3.20 3.28
N ASP A 163 2.86 2.43 3.30
CA ASP A 163 2.90 1.00 3.61
C ASP A 163 3.69 0.18 2.56
N ALA A 164 4.79 -0.42 3.00
CA ALA A 164 5.65 -1.32 2.22
C ALA A 164 5.69 -2.76 2.75
N SER A 165 4.77 -3.12 3.66
CA SER A 165 4.75 -4.43 4.34
C SER A 165 4.65 -5.62 3.39
N TYR A 166 3.80 -5.52 2.37
CA TYR A 166 3.56 -6.61 1.39
C TYR A 166 4.39 -6.49 0.11
N CYS A 167 4.93 -5.30 -0.17
CA CYS A 167 5.63 -5.02 -1.42
C CYS A 167 6.63 -3.88 -1.21
N LYS A 168 7.92 -4.24 -1.24
CA LYS A 168 9.07 -3.33 -1.24
C LYS A 168 9.53 -2.96 -2.66
N GLU A 169 8.77 -3.36 -3.68
CA GLU A 169 8.98 -2.89 -5.05
C GLU A 169 8.40 -1.47 -5.20
N ASN A 170 8.98 -0.67 -6.09
CA ASN A 170 8.53 0.68 -6.45
C ASN A 170 8.54 1.72 -5.29
N LEU A 171 9.53 1.68 -4.41
CA LEU A 171 9.63 2.63 -3.28
C LEU A 171 9.82 4.08 -3.74
N GLU A 172 10.54 4.31 -4.84
CA GLU A 172 10.75 5.65 -5.40
C GLU A 172 9.43 6.25 -5.93
N GLU A 173 8.61 5.41 -6.56
CA GLU A 173 7.29 5.78 -7.06
C GLU A 173 6.32 6.02 -5.90
N LYS A 174 6.36 5.19 -4.84
CA LYS A 174 5.60 5.44 -3.60
C LYS A 174 5.99 6.76 -2.94
N GLU A 175 7.28 7.06 -2.86
CA GLU A 175 7.76 8.35 -2.36
C GLU A 175 7.23 9.51 -3.22
N SER A 176 7.23 9.36 -4.54
CA SER A 176 6.66 10.35 -5.47
C SER A 176 5.17 10.58 -5.21
N VAL A 177 4.39 9.52 -4.95
CA VAL A 177 2.98 9.61 -4.57
C VAL A 177 2.81 10.33 -3.22
N ILE A 178 3.60 9.99 -2.20
CA ILE A 178 3.49 10.62 -0.87
C ILE A 178 3.79 12.12 -0.98
N ASN A 179 4.86 12.48 -1.69
CA ASN A 179 5.23 13.86 -1.96
C ASN A 179 4.10 14.63 -2.65
N PHE A 180 3.52 14.04 -3.70
CA PHE A 180 2.39 14.63 -4.41
C PHE A 180 1.15 14.79 -3.52
N LEU A 181 0.81 13.79 -2.70
CA LEU A 181 -0.33 13.86 -1.78
C LEU A 181 -0.13 14.97 -0.74
N LEU A 182 1.09 15.13 -0.20
CA LEU A 182 1.45 16.24 0.70
C LEU A 182 1.30 17.60 0.00
N ASP A 183 1.75 17.72 -1.27
CA ASP A 183 1.56 18.94 -2.07
C ASP A 183 0.08 19.27 -2.31
N ARG A 184 -0.78 18.25 -2.34
CA ARG A 184 -2.25 18.39 -2.45
C ARG A 184 -2.94 18.60 -1.09
N GLY A 185 -2.19 18.65 0.01
CA GLY A 185 -2.71 18.95 1.35
C GLY A 185 -3.08 17.74 2.20
N ALA A 186 -2.65 16.53 1.83
CA ALA A 186 -2.81 15.34 2.69
C ALA A 186 -2.14 15.56 4.06
N HIS A 187 -2.75 15.03 5.12
CA HIS A 187 -2.27 15.22 6.47
C HIS A 187 -1.24 14.14 6.83
N ALA A 188 0.02 14.55 7.06
CA ALA A 188 1.07 13.64 7.51
C ALA A 188 0.81 13.06 8.92
N SER A 189 -0.05 13.73 9.70
CA SER A 189 -0.48 13.32 11.04
C SER A 189 -1.61 12.28 11.05
N ASP A 190 -2.13 11.88 9.88
CA ASP A 190 -3.18 10.86 9.81
C ASP A 190 -2.70 9.55 10.47
N ALA A 191 -3.56 9.03 11.34
CA ALA A 191 -3.28 7.84 12.14
C ALA A 191 -4.52 6.95 12.24
N GLU A 192 -4.30 5.64 12.18
CA GLU A 192 -5.31 4.65 12.54
C GLU A 192 -5.19 4.31 14.01
N TYR A 193 -6.32 4.21 14.70
CA TYR A 193 -6.38 3.86 16.11
C TYR A 193 -7.16 2.57 16.30
N THR A 194 -6.68 1.76 17.22
CA THR A 194 -7.44 0.66 17.79
C THR A 194 -7.78 0.94 19.24
N TRP A 195 -8.68 0.13 19.78
CA TRP A 195 -9.00 0.15 21.20
C TRP A 195 -8.18 -0.90 21.92
N ASP A 196 -7.27 -0.44 22.78
CA ASP A 196 -6.60 -1.30 23.73
C ASP A 196 -7.50 -1.49 24.96
N TYR A 197 -7.76 -2.75 25.29
CA TYR A 197 -8.55 -3.17 26.44
C TYR A 197 -7.63 -3.87 27.42
N SER A 198 -7.31 -3.20 28.52
CA SER A 198 -6.58 -3.82 29.61
C SER A 198 -7.55 -4.13 30.76
N LEU A 199 -7.38 -5.32 31.35
CA LEU A 199 -8.07 -5.70 32.57
C LEU A 199 -7.03 -5.77 33.67
N ASP A 200 -7.16 -4.91 34.67
CA ASP A 200 -6.33 -5.02 35.88
C ASP A 200 -6.76 -6.30 36.62
N SER A 201 -5.86 -7.28 36.68
CA SER A 201 -6.14 -8.57 37.31
C SER A 201 -6.33 -8.49 38.82
N VAL A 202 -5.91 -7.39 39.46
CA VAL A 202 -5.96 -7.17 40.91
C VAL A 202 -7.20 -6.39 41.29
N THR A 203 -7.50 -5.30 40.60
CA THR A 203 -8.67 -4.44 40.89
C THR A 203 -9.92 -4.91 40.17
N GLY A 204 -9.78 -5.68 39.09
CA GLY A 204 -10.87 -6.08 38.20
C GLY A 204 -11.38 -4.92 37.33
N GLU A 205 -10.72 -3.77 37.35
CA GLU A 205 -11.10 -2.61 36.55
C GLU A 205 -10.65 -2.79 35.10
N SER A 206 -11.56 -2.52 34.17
CA SER A 206 -11.22 -2.46 32.75
C SER A 206 -10.86 -1.03 32.37
N THR A 207 -9.69 -0.86 31.76
CA THR A 207 -9.32 0.40 31.12
C THR A 207 -9.44 0.25 29.62
N LYS A 208 -9.90 1.33 28.97
CA LYS A 208 -10.02 1.40 27.51
C LYS A 208 -9.35 2.67 27.04
N LYS A 209 -8.37 2.54 26.14
CA LYS A 209 -7.61 3.65 25.58
C LYS A 209 -7.50 3.49 24.07
N GLN A 210 -7.61 4.59 23.33
CA GLN A 210 -7.23 4.58 21.92
C GLN A 210 -5.72 4.59 21.80
N VAL A 211 -5.18 3.64 21.05
CA VAL A 211 -3.75 3.54 20.79
C VAL A 211 -3.55 3.57 19.28
N PRO A 212 -2.66 4.42 18.76
CA PRO A 212 -2.38 4.45 17.34
C PRO A 212 -1.70 3.14 16.96
N ILE A 213 -2.13 2.55 15.85
CA ILE A 213 -1.52 1.34 15.30
C ILE A 213 -0.69 1.68 14.07
N LEU A 214 -1.14 2.63 13.25
CA LEU A 214 -0.54 2.91 11.94
C LEU A 214 -0.51 4.41 11.65
N MET A 215 0.57 4.87 11.03
CA MET A 215 0.79 6.25 10.58
C MET A 215 1.72 6.24 9.36
N ALA A 216 1.61 7.27 8.51
CA ALA A 216 2.50 7.41 7.36
C ALA A 216 3.98 7.47 7.76
N LEU A 217 4.31 8.20 8.84
CA LEU A 217 5.69 8.30 9.33
C LEU A 217 6.24 6.98 9.87
N ASN A 218 5.41 6.14 10.52
CA ASN A 218 5.84 4.83 10.99
C ASN A 218 6.24 3.92 9.83
N PHE A 219 5.37 3.82 8.82
CA PHE A 219 5.65 3.00 7.65
C PHE A 219 6.85 3.54 6.86
N ALA A 220 6.92 4.87 6.65
CA ALA A 220 8.06 5.48 5.97
C ALA A 220 9.38 5.23 6.72
N ALA A 221 9.38 5.18 8.06
CA ALA A 221 10.58 4.88 8.84
C ALA A 221 11.17 3.49 8.55
N GLU A 222 10.39 2.57 7.98
CA GLU A 222 10.88 1.24 7.59
C GLU A 222 11.79 1.28 6.36
N TRP A 223 11.60 2.23 5.43
CA TRP A 223 12.22 2.17 4.11
C TRP A 223 12.67 3.52 3.52
N ALA A 224 12.03 4.62 3.89
CA ALA A 224 12.21 5.90 3.25
C ALA A 224 13.55 6.57 3.61
N GLY A 225 14.07 7.35 2.66
CA GLY A 225 15.27 8.14 2.85
C GLY A 225 15.04 9.37 3.75
N ALA A 226 16.14 10.04 4.08
CA ALA A 226 16.14 11.16 5.03
C ALA A 226 15.21 12.32 4.61
N ASP A 227 15.07 12.57 3.31
CA ASP A 227 14.30 13.70 2.79
C ASP A 227 12.80 13.51 2.98
N LEU A 228 12.28 12.32 2.67
CA LEU A 228 10.87 12.01 2.91
C LEU A 228 10.52 12.02 4.40
N ILE A 229 11.37 11.45 5.26
CA ILE A 229 11.18 11.47 6.72
C ILE A 229 11.14 12.92 7.23
N ARG A 230 12.08 13.77 6.79
CA ARG A 230 12.06 15.20 7.12
C ARG A 230 10.77 15.87 6.66
N ARG A 231 10.34 15.59 5.44
CA ARG A 231 9.14 16.21 4.86
C ARG A 231 7.89 15.82 5.62
N LEU A 232 7.73 14.55 5.99
CA LEU A 232 6.58 14.09 6.79
C LEU A 232 6.52 14.80 8.15
N ILE A 233 7.65 14.91 8.86
CA ILE A 233 7.73 15.63 10.14
C ILE A 233 7.40 17.13 9.93
N GLN A 234 7.98 17.76 8.91
CA GLN A 234 7.71 19.17 8.58
C GLN A 234 6.25 19.42 8.19
N SER A 235 5.58 18.39 7.66
CA SER A 235 4.16 18.42 7.29
C SER A 235 3.23 18.02 8.44
N GLY A 236 3.76 17.89 9.67
CA GLY A 236 2.97 17.71 10.89
C GLY A 236 2.93 16.31 11.47
N ALA A 237 3.68 15.34 10.94
CA ALA A 237 3.80 14.02 11.57
C ALA A 237 4.61 14.11 12.88
N ASP A 238 4.07 13.57 13.98
CA ASP A 238 4.76 13.54 15.28
C ASP A 238 5.69 12.30 15.38
N PRO A 239 7.02 12.49 15.49
CA PRO A 239 7.97 11.39 15.59
C PRO A 239 7.97 10.69 16.96
N HIS A 240 7.32 11.26 17.98
CA HIS A 240 7.28 10.71 19.35
C HIS A 240 6.07 9.82 19.61
N VAL A 241 5.22 9.58 18.59
CA VAL A 241 4.07 8.69 18.73
C VAL A 241 4.52 7.28 19.09
N LYS A 242 3.76 6.68 19.99
CA LYS A 242 3.94 5.33 20.52
C LYS A 242 2.85 4.44 19.98
N LEU A 243 3.25 3.40 19.27
CA LEU A 243 2.37 2.56 18.48
C LEU A 243 2.10 1.24 19.18
N MET A 244 0.96 0.64 18.83
CA MET A 244 0.70 -0.76 19.08
C MET A 244 1.04 -1.56 17.82
N GLU A 245 1.94 -2.53 17.95
CA GLU A 245 2.31 -3.49 16.90
C GLU A 245 1.64 -4.83 17.23
N ASP A 246 0.65 -5.21 16.41
CA ASP A 246 -0.02 -6.50 16.50
C ASP A 246 0.58 -7.46 15.47
N LYS A 247 1.44 -8.37 15.93
CA LYS A 247 1.89 -9.52 15.14
C LYS A 247 1.07 -10.72 15.57
N GLU A 248 0.75 -11.63 14.63
CA GLU A 248 -0.17 -12.79 14.78
C GLU A 248 -0.06 -13.63 16.08
N VAL A 249 1.02 -13.50 16.86
CA VAL A 249 1.29 -14.21 18.12
C VAL A 249 1.56 -13.29 19.32
N THR A 250 1.89 -12.00 19.10
CA THR A 250 2.29 -11.07 20.18
C THR A 250 1.82 -9.65 19.90
N VAL A 251 1.03 -9.09 20.82
CA VAL A 251 0.71 -7.65 20.84
C VAL A 251 1.79 -6.92 21.65
N ARG A 252 2.44 -5.94 21.04
CA ARG A 252 3.33 -4.99 21.73
C ARG A 252 2.72 -3.61 21.68
N THR A 253 2.81 -2.89 22.78
CA THR A 253 2.38 -1.50 22.91
C THR A 253 3.58 -0.65 23.27
N ASP A 254 3.44 0.66 23.08
CA ASP A 254 4.47 1.63 23.34
C ASP A 254 5.73 1.49 22.45
N VAL A 255 5.57 0.94 21.24
CA VAL A 255 6.66 0.84 20.25
C VAL A 255 6.90 2.23 19.63
N THR A 256 8.12 2.74 19.75
CA THR A 256 8.49 4.06 19.18
C THR A 256 8.86 3.94 17.70
N ILE A 257 8.72 5.03 16.96
CA ILE A 257 9.15 5.10 15.55
C ILE A 257 10.68 4.90 15.43
N ILE A 258 11.45 5.32 16.45
CA ILE A 258 12.90 5.05 16.55
C ILE A 258 13.16 3.53 16.61
N SER A 259 12.39 2.77 17.40
CA SER A 259 12.48 1.31 17.43
C SER A 259 12.14 0.70 16.07
N THR A 260 11.15 1.24 15.36
CA THR A 260 10.83 0.81 13.98
C THR A 260 11.99 1.03 13.01
N ALA A 261 12.54 2.25 12.96
CA ALA A 261 13.71 2.56 12.13
C ALA A 261 14.93 1.67 12.49
N GLY A 262 15.13 1.42 13.78
CA GLY A 262 16.16 0.52 14.29
C GLY A 262 16.01 -0.92 13.80
N ARG A 263 14.80 -1.49 13.93
CA ARG A 263 14.46 -2.84 13.46
C ARG A 263 14.66 -3.02 11.95
N CYS A 264 14.43 -1.98 11.17
CA CYS A 264 14.62 -2.01 9.72
C CYS A 264 16.04 -1.63 9.27
N ALA A 265 16.94 -1.34 10.22
CA ALA A 265 18.27 -0.76 9.95
C ALA A 265 18.20 0.42 8.96
N ASN A 266 17.16 1.25 9.10
CA ASN A 266 17.00 2.46 8.31
C ASN A 266 17.81 3.59 8.95
N VAL A 267 19.09 3.64 8.56
CA VAL A 267 20.07 4.60 9.08
C VAL A 267 19.63 6.04 8.81
N ASP A 268 19.02 6.31 7.66
CA ASP A 268 18.61 7.66 7.28
C ASP A 268 17.44 8.14 8.11
N ALA A 269 16.37 7.35 8.22
CA ALA A 269 15.25 7.66 9.11
C ALA A 269 15.72 7.81 10.57
N LEU A 270 16.56 6.88 11.04
CA LEU A 270 17.07 6.91 12.41
C LEU A 270 17.84 8.20 12.72
N LYS A 271 18.73 8.65 11.83
CA LYS A 271 19.45 9.92 12.01
C LYS A 271 18.48 11.10 12.15
N ILE A 272 17.46 11.19 11.31
CA ILE A 272 16.49 12.29 11.37
C ILE A 272 15.70 12.28 12.69
N LEU A 273 15.24 11.09 13.11
CA LEU A 273 14.47 10.93 14.34
C LEU A 273 15.32 11.28 15.58
N LEU A 274 16.58 10.81 15.62
CA LEU A 274 17.51 11.13 16.70
C LEU A 274 17.90 12.62 16.73
N ASP A 275 18.14 13.23 15.57
CA ASP A 275 18.40 14.67 15.46
C ASP A 275 17.21 15.49 15.99
N TYR A 276 15.99 15.04 15.72
CA TYR A 276 14.78 15.69 16.22
C TYR A 276 14.65 15.54 17.74
N ALA A 277 14.81 14.32 18.27
CA ALA A 277 14.81 14.07 19.71
C ALA A 277 15.91 14.86 20.44
N GLY A 278 17.09 15.00 19.82
CA GLY A 278 18.21 15.79 20.34
C GLY A 278 17.90 17.28 20.44
N LYS A 279 17.15 17.85 19.48
CA LYS A 279 16.72 19.25 19.53
C LYS A 279 15.74 19.55 20.65
N VAL A 280 14.93 18.56 21.04
CA VAL A 280 13.98 18.66 22.16
C VAL A 280 14.65 18.35 23.50
N GLY A 281 15.89 17.85 23.49
CA GLY A 281 16.66 17.48 24.68
C GLY A 281 16.30 16.10 25.23
N ASP A 282 15.59 15.28 24.46
CA ASP A 282 14.99 14.00 24.88
C ASP A 282 15.71 12.77 24.29
N VAL A 283 16.86 12.96 23.62
CA VAL A 283 17.49 11.88 22.84
C VAL A 283 17.90 10.68 23.69
N ALA A 284 18.43 10.91 24.90
CA ALA A 284 18.85 9.83 25.80
C ALA A 284 17.64 9.03 26.31
N ASP A 285 16.55 9.71 26.64
CA ASP A 285 15.30 9.09 27.09
C ASP A 285 14.61 8.35 25.94
N ALA A 286 14.60 8.93 24.74
CA ALA A 286 14.05 8.32 23.54
C ALA A 286 14.76 7.01 23.14
N VAL A 287 16.09 6.93 23.25
CA VAL A 287 16.85 5.68 23.00
C VAL A 287 16.81 4.71 24.17
N SER A 288 16.43 5.17 25.36
CA SER A 288 16.27 4.35 26.57
C SER A 288 14.84 3.85 26.76
N TYR A 289 13.88 4.40 26.01
CA TYR A 289 12.47 4.14 26.17
C TYR A 289 12.15 2.66 25.93
N ARG A 290 11.36 2.07 26.83
CA ARG A 290 10.99 0.66 26.79
C ARG A 290 9.54 0.49 26.36
N ASP A 291 9.32 -0.40 25.41
CA ASP A 291 7.99 -0.89 25.05
C ASP A 291 7.39 -1.74 26.19
N SER A 292 6.14 -2.19 26.02
CA SER A 292 5.46 -3.01 27.04
C SER A 292 6.11 -4.37 27.33
N TRP A 293 7.11 -4.77 26.54
CA TRP A 293 7.93 -5.97 26.75
C TRP A 293 9.31 -5.66 27.32
N GLY A 294 9.57 -4.40 27.68
CA GLY A 294 10.86 -3.96 28.20
C GLY A 294 11.94 -3.77 27.13
N SER A 295 11.60 -3.93 25.85
CA SER A 295 12.55 -3.77 24.74
C SER A 295 12.72 -2.29 24.41
N MET A 296 13.96 -1.89 24.15
CA MET A 296 14.34 -0.52 23.78
C MET A 296 14.84 -0.49 22.33
N PRO A 297 15.02 0.68 21.70
CA PRO A 297 15.52 0.76 20.32
C PRO A 297 16.74 -0.12 20.00
N LEU A 298 17.70 -0.24 20.94
CA LEU A 298 18.87 -1.10 20.78
C LEU A 298 18.49 -2.59 20.66
N HIS A 299 17.54 -3.07 21.47
CA HIS A 299 17.02 -4.44 21.39
C HIS A 299 16.37 -4.72 20.03
N TRP A 300 15.62 -3.75 19.50
CA TRP A 300 14.99 -3.83 18.19
C TRP A 300 16.00 -3.83 17.05
N ALA A 301 17.06 -3.01 17.13
CA ALA A 301 18.16 -2.99 16.15
C ALA A 301 18.93 -4.32 16.08
N CYS A 302 18.91 -5.12 17.15
CA CYS A 302 19.47 -6.47 17.16
C CYS A 302 18.54 -7.55 16.59
N GLN A 303 17.27 -7.22 16.31
CA GLN A 303 16.24 -8.13 15.79
C GLN A 303 15.93 -7.91 14.31
N VAL A 304 16.83 -7.26 13.58
CA VAL A 304 16.65 -6.97 12.15
C VAL A 304 16.44 -8.28 11.38
N SER A 305 15.27 -8.41 10.76
CA SER A 305 14.87 -9.64 10.08
C SER A 305 15.68 -9.84 8.79
N MET A 306 16.17 -11.06 8.62
CA MET A 306 16.72 -11.56 7.37
C MET A 306 15.60 -12.30 6.64
N GLU A 307 14.62 -11.54 6.12
CA GLU A 307 13.44 -12.09 5.44
C GLU A 307 13.79 -12.82 4.13
N GLU A 308 14.91 -12.45 3.51
CA GLU A 308 15.40 -13.04 2.27
C GLU A 308 16.22 -14.32 2.55
N ASP A 309 16.08 -15.35 1.71
CA ASP A 309 16.92 -16.55 1.79
C ASP A 309 18.39 -16.15 1.58
N PRO A 310 19.28 -16.34 2.57
CA PRO A 310 20.69 -15.93 2.45
C PRO A 310 21.42 -16.58 1.27
N ARG A 311 20.90 -17.69 0.73
CA ARG A 311 21.45 -18.40 -0.43
C ARG A 311 21.08 -17.75 -1.76
N GLU A 312 20.05 -16.91 -1.78
CA GLU A 312 19.57 -16.19 -2.95
C GLU A 312 20.13 -14.76 -3.03
N MET A 313 20.90 -14.34 -2.02
CA MET A 313 21.40 -12.98 -1.91
C MET A 313 22.87 -12.85 -2.31
N SER A 314 23.20 -11.71 -2.92
CA SER A 314 24.59 -11.38 -3.22
C SER A 314 25.36 -11.09 -1.93
N THR A 315 26.66 -11.42 -1.91
CA THR A 315 27.55 -11.12 -0.78
C THR A 315 27.61 -9.61 -0.50
N THR A 316 27.63 -8.79 -1.56
CA THR A 316 27.65 -7.32 -1.45
C THR A 316 26.40 -6.77 -0.76
N PHE A 317 25.21 -7.30 -1.08
CA PHE A 317 23.97 -6.88 -0.42
C PHE A 317 23.98 -7.24 1.08
N MET A 318 24.45 -8.44 1.42
CA MET A 318 24.59 -8.86 2.81
C MET A 318 25.58 -7.98 3.58
N GLU A 319 26.72 -7.64 2.98
CA GLU A 319 27.71 -6.73 3.57
C GLU A 319 27.12 -5.34 3.83
N GLU A 320 26.38 -4.79 2.88
CA GLU A 320 25.69 -3.51 3.04
C GLU A 320 24.66 -3.55 4.18
N LYS A 321 23.85 -4.60 4.24
CA LYS A 321 22.84 -4.78 5.28
C LYS A 321 23.49 -4.91 6.67
N VAL A 322 24.56 -5.70 6.80
CA VAL A 322 25.35 -5.79 8.04
C VAL A 322 25.92 -4.44 8.43
N GLN A 323 26.48 -3.69 7.47
CA GLN A 323 27.03 -2.36 7.74
C GLN A 323 25.96 -1.37 8.21
N ARG A 324 24.75 -1.44 7.67
CA ARG A 324 23.59 -0.65 8.13
C ARG A 324 23.20 -1.01 9.57
N ILE A 325 23.18 -2.30 9.93
CA ILE A 325 22.90 -2.76 11.29
C ILE A 325 23.96 -2.23 12.27
N ILE A 326 25.25 -2.39 11.95
CA ILE A 326 26.36 -1.88 12.78
C ILE A 326 26.23 -0.37 12.98
N THR A 327 25.93 0.36 11.90
CA THR A 327 25.75 1.82 11.95
C THR A 327 24.55 2.20 12.82
N THR A 328 23.43 1.47 12.71
CA THR A 328 22.22 1.67 13.51
C THR A 328 22.51 1.49 15.01
N ILE A 329 23.17 0.38 15.37
CA ILE A 329 23.59 0.11 16.76
C ILE A 329 24.53 1.21 17.26
N GLY A 330 25.52 1.59 16.45
CA GLY A 330 26.47 2.65 16.79
C GLY A 330 25.81 3.99 17.04
N LEU A 331 24.81 4.38 16.23
CA LEU A 331 24.05 5.61 16.42
C LEU A 331 23.30 5.62 17.76
N LEU A 332 22.61 4.53 18.09
CA LEU A 332 21.87 4.40 19.35
C LEU A 332 22.80 4.45 20.57
N LEU A 333 23.92 3.73 20.53
CA LEU A 333 24.91 3.71 21.61
C LEU A 333 25.63 5.06 21.77
N ASN A 334 25.86 5.79 20.68
CA ASN A 334 26.44 7.14 20.76
C ASN A 334 25.51 8.13 21.47
N CYS A 335 24.18 7.94 21.37
CA CYS A 335 23.20 8.74 22.08
C CYS A 335 23.12 8.39 23.58
N ASN A 336 23.20 7.10 23.93
CA ASN A 336 23.29 6.67 25.32
C ASN A 336 24.09 5.34 25.45
N PRO A 337 25.37 5.39 25.85
CA PRO A 337 26.21 4.21 25.97
C PRO A 337 25.76 3.23 27.06
N GLU A 338 25.05 3.69 28.09
CA GLU A 338 24.63 2.85 29.22
C GLU A 338 23.61 1.78 28.82
N THR A 339 22.90 2.02 27.70
CA THR A 339 21.90 1.09 27.14
C THR A 339 22.48 -0.27 26.75
N ILE A 340 23.81 -0.39 26.58
CA ILE A 340 24.47 -1.67 26.27
C ILE A 340 24.35 -2.71 27.38
N ASN A 341 24.17 -2.28 28.63
CA ASN A 341 24.09 -3.15 29.82
C ASN A 341 22.65 -3.33 30.34
N ALA A 342 21.66 -2.78 29.63
CA ALA A 342 20.32 -2.53 30.13
C ALA A 342 19.31 -3.65 29.79
#